data_AF-A0AB37A7P6-F1
#
_entry.id   AF-A0AB37A7P6-F1
#
_cell.length_a   1.000
_cell.length_b   1.000
_cell.length_c   1.000
_cell.angle_alpha   90.00
_cell.angle_beta   90.00
_cell.angle_gamma   90.00
#
_symmetry.space_group_name_H-M   'P 1'
#
loop_
_entity.id
_entity.type
_entity.pdbx_description
1 polymer ?
#
loop_
_entity_poly.entity_id
_entity_poly.type
_entity_poly.pdbx_seq_one_letter_code
_entity_poly.pdbx_strand_id
1 'polypeptide(L)' 'EVEGGIWSGGRHTRGKGYIGDMEKYNSAAMMGFTVLRFSTEQVKAGVAIKQIEQLVGEK' A
#
# COMPACT_ATOMS: atom_id res chain seq x y z
N GLU A 1 -0.99 -3.21 -0.13
CA GLU A 1 -1.13 -2.59 1.20
C GLU A 1 -2.27 -1.58 1.19
N VAL A 2 -3.09 -1.55 2.25
CA VAL A 2 -4.03 -0.46 2.48
C VAL A 2 -3.55 0.39 3.65
N GLU A 3 -3.21 1.65 3.37
CA GLU A 3 -2.79 2.66 4.31
C GLU A 3 -4.02 3.25 5.00
N GLY A 4 -4.44 2.63 6.12
CA GLY A 4 -5.56 3.08 6.93
C GLY A 4 -5.19 4.18 7.92
N GLY A 5 -6.14 5.08 8.22
CA GLY A 5 -5.94 6.09 9.27
C GLY A 5 -4.83 7.11 8.98
N ILE A 6 -4.59 7.42 7.70
CA ILE A 6 -3.57 8.37 7.23
C ILE A 6 -3.71 9.72 7.96
N TRP A 7 -4.94 10.18 8.17
CA TRP A 7 -5.23 11.45 8.85
C TRP A 7 -5.30 11.36 10.38
N SER A 8 -5.29 10.15 10.94
CA SER A 8 -5.58 9.90 12.36
C SER A 8 -4.34 9.82 13.25
N GLY A 9 -3.14 10.05 12.71
CA GLY A 9 -1.89 9.95 13.49
C GLY A 9 -1.62 8.54 14.04
N GLY A 10 -2.12 7.51 13.33
CA GLY A 10 -2.02 6.10 13.71
C GLY A 10 -0.64 5.50 13.43
N ARG A 11 -0.53 4.17 13.56
CA ARG A 11 0.75 3.44 13.36
C ARG A 11 1.45 3.82 12.05
N HIS A 12 0.72 3.86 10.94
CA HIS A 12 1.29 4.08 9.60
C HIS A 12 1.82 5.51 9.39
N THR A 13 1.43 6.47 10.24
CA THR A 13 1.89 7.87 10.17
C THR A 13 2.79 8.29 11.33
N ARG A 14 2.89 7.47 12.39
CA ARG A 14 3.90 7.63 13.43
C ARG A 14 5.26 7.16 12.92
N GLY A 15 6.31 7.92 13.18
CA GLY A 15 7.66 7.65 12.67
C GLY A 15 8.15 6.22 12.86
N LYS A 16 7.91 5.61 14.03
CA LYS A 16 8.30 4.21 14.28
C LYS A 16 7.56 3.21 13.38
N GLY A 17 6.26 3.40 13.17
CA GLY A 17 5.49 2.50 12.30
C GLY A 17 5.82 2.72 10.83
N TYR A 18 5.97 3.99 10.43
CA TYR A 18 6.40 4.35 9.08
C TYR A 18 7.76 3.73 8.69
N ILE A 19 8.74 3.74 9.60
CA ILE A 19 10.04 3.08 9.38
C ILE A 19 9.86 1.57 9.17
N GLY A 20 9.03 0.91 9.98
CA GLY A 20 8.74 -0.52 9.80
C GLY A 20 8.02 -0.83 8.49
N ASP A 21 7.16 0.09 8.02
CA ASP A 21 6.53 -0.04 6.70
C ASP A 21 7.56 0.09 5.57
N MET A 22 8.58 0.96 5.71
CA MET A 22 9.70 1.03 4.75
C MET A 22 10.47 -0.29 4.66
N GLU A 23 10.82 -0.89 5.80
CA GLU A 23 11.51 -2.18 5.84
C GLU A 23 10.68 -3.30 5.17
N LYS A 24 9.37 -3.32 5.45
CA LYS A 24 8.41 -4.24 4.83
C LYS A 24 8.36 -4.07 3.31
N TYR A 25 8.25 -2.83 2.80
CA TYR A 25 8.18 -2.57 1.36
C TYR A 25 9.49 -2.89 0.64
N ASN A 26 10.63 -2.55 1.24
CA ASN A 26 11.94 -2.88 0.67
C ASN A 26 12.14 -4.40 0.58
N SER A 27 11.75 -5.13 1.63
CA SER A 27 11.81 -6.60 1.63
C SER A 27 10.92 -7.20 0.54
N ALA A 28 9.69 -6.70 0.38
CA ALA A 28 8.79 -7.13 -0.68
C ALA A 28 9.36 -6.85 -2.08
N ALA A 29 9.95 -5.67 -2.29
CA ALA A 29 10.60 -5.32 -3.55
C ALA A 29 11.80 -6.23 -3.86
N MET A 30 12.66 -6.50 -2.87
CA MET A 30 13.80 -7.42 -3.02
C MET A 30 13.38 -8.84 -3.37
N MET A 31 12.21 -9.28 -2.90
CA MET A 31 11.65 -10.59 -3.23
C MET A 31 10.93 -10.62 -4.59
N GLY A 32 10.93 -9.51 -5.35
CA GLY A 32 10.30 -9.43 -6.66
C GLY A 32 8.78 -9.20 -6.63
N PHE A 33 8.21 -8.85 -5.46
CA PHE A 33 6.80 -8.49 -5.38
C PHE A 33 6.56 -7.06 -5.86
N THR A 34 5.54 -6.88 -6.71
CA THR A 34 4.99 -5.56 -7.00
C THR A 34 4.05 -5.13 -5.88
N VAL A 35 4.43 -4.13 -5.10
CA VAL A 35 3.60 -3.60 -4.00
C VAL A 35 2.79 -2.40 -4.47
N LEU A 36 1.47 -2.56 -4.51
CA LEU A 36 0.53 -1.43 -4.69
C LEU A 36 0.03 -0.95 -3.31
N ARG A 37 -0.01 0.37 -3.13
CA ARG A 37 -0.40 1.04 -1.88
C ARG A 37 -1.61 1.94 -2.13
N PHE A 38 -2.63 1.80 -1.29
CA PHE A 38 -3.89 2.53 -1.43
C PHE A 38 -4.36 3.11 -0.10
N SER A 39 -5.00 4.27 -0.13
CA SER A 39 -5.77 4.74 1.02
C SER A 39 -7.09 3.96 1.16
N THR A 40 -7.73 4.07 2.32
CA THR A 40 -9.06 3.48 2.52
C THR A 40 -10.09 4.08 1.57
N GLU A 41 -10.00 5.38 1.29
CA GLU A 41 -10.88 6.08 0.35
C GLU A 41 -10.70 5.57 -1.08
N GLN A 42 -9.46 5.35 -1.53
CA GLN A 42 -9.17 4.83 -2.87
C GLN A 42 -9.71 3.40 -3.07
N VAL A 43 -9.64 2.56 -2.05
CA VAL A 43 -10.24 1.22 -2.08
C VAL A 43 -11.75 1.32 -2.19
N LYS A 44 -12.40 2.15 -1.36
CA LYS A 44 -13.85 2.36 -1.41
C LYS A 44 -14.33 2.97 -2.73
N ALA A 45 -13.51 3.80 -3.36
CA ALA A 45 -13.79 4.39 -4.67
C ALA A 45 -13.52 3.42 -5.85
N GLY A 46 -13.06 2.19 -5.59
CA GLY A 46 -12.80 1.18 -6.62
C GLY A 46 -11.51 1.41 -7.42
N VAL A 47 -10.66 2.38 -7.03
CA VAL A 47 -9.38 2.67 -7.70
C VAL A 47 -8.44 1.48 -7.60
N ALA A 48 -8.41 0.83 -6.42
CA ALA A 48 -7.55 -0.32 -6.18
C ALA A 48 -7.85 -1.48 -7.13
N ILE A 49 -9.13 -1.78 -7.36
CA ILE A 49 -9.55 -2.86 -8.25
C ILE A 49 -9.10 -2.58 -9.69
N LYS A 50 -9.36 -1.37 -10.21
CA LYS A 50 -8.96 -0.99 -11.57
C LYS A 50 -7.47 -1.14 -11.81
N GLN A 51 -6.64 -0.72 -10.86
CA GLN A 51 -5.19 -0.82 -11.00
C GLN A 51 -4.67 -2.25 -10.83
N ILE A 52 -5.32 -3.06 -9.99
CA ILE A 52 -5.00 -4.50 -9.89
C ILE A 52 -5.36 -5.22 -11.18
N GLU A 53 -6.54 -4.93 -11.76
CA GLU A 53 -6.96 -5.48 -13.05
C GLU A 53 -5.98 -5.11 -14.17
N GLN A 54 -5.49 -3.87 -14.21
CA GLN A 54 -4.46 -3.48 -15.17
C GLN A 54 -3.16 -4.27 -14.97
N LEU A 55 -2.67 -4.37 -13.74
CA LEU A 55 -1.42 -5.08 -13.43
C LEU A 55 -1.49 -6.59 -13.75
N VAL A 56 -2.66 -7.21 -13.55
CA VAL A 56 -2.87 -8.63 -13.83
C VAL A 56 -3.21 -8.87 -15.30
N GLY A 57 -3.91 -7.95 -15.96
CA GLY A 57 -4.31 -8.03 -17.36
C GLY A 57 -3.23 -7.65 -18.36
N GLU A 58 -2.19 -6.92 -17.95
CA GLU A 58 -0.99 -6.63 -18.76
C GLU A 58 0.10 -7.72 -18.69
N LYS A 59 -0.25 -8.94 -18.22
CA LYS A 59 0.64 -10.11 -18.23
C LYS A 59 0.25 -11.14 -19.28
#